data_AF-A0A3E1QEL8-F1
#
_entry.id   AF-A0A3E1QEL8-F1
#
_cell.length_a   1.000
_cell.length_b   1.000
_cell.length_c   1.000
_cell.angle_alpha   90.00
_cell.angle_beta   90.00
_cell.angle_gamma   90.00
#
_symmetry.space_group_name_H-M   'P 1'
#
loop_
_entity.id
_entity.type
_entity.pdbx_description
1 polymer ?
#
loop_
_entity_poly.entity_id
_entity_poly.type
_entity_poly.pdbx_seq_one_letter_code
_entity_poly.pdbx_strand_id
1 'polypeptide(L)'
;MDNLYDLKLNINQIAELVGMHRQTVSQRLAGLTPAIGSNSKLKLYALSDLIKIGLAEKMTADVDSLSPVERRAFWQAENERLKYERDTGELVPSFEVAQEMGFLAKAVVQSLDTLPDILERD
;
A
#
# COMPACT_ATOMS: atom_id res chain seq x y z
N MET A 1 2.64 17.53 -38.06
CA MET A 1 2.68 16.86 -36.74
C MET A 1 1.28 16.33 -36.53
N ASP A 2 1.09 15.02 -36.65
CA ASP A 2 -0.22 14.42 -36.41
C ASP A 2 -0.63 14.67 -34.96
N ASN A 3 -1.92 14.99 -34.77
CA ASN A 3 -2.45 15.29 -33.45
C ASN A 3 -2.51 14.02 -32.60
N LEU A 4 -1.64 13.93 -31.59
CA LEU A 4 -1.54 12.76 -30.71
C LEU A 4 -2.84 12.50 -29.93
N TYR A 5 -3.63 13.55 -29.68
CA TYR A 5 -4.91 13.44 -28.95
C TYR A 5 -5.98 12.66 -29.71
N ASP A 6 -5.91 12.61 -31.04
CA ASP A 6 -6.92 11.96 -31.88
C ASP A 6 -6.49 10.57 -32.38
N LEU A 7 -5.29 10.11 -31.99
CA LEU A 7 -4.74 8.85 -32.46
C LEU A 7 -5.54 7.67 -31.90
N LYS A 8 -6.04 6.83 -32.81
CA LYS A 8 -6.76 5.59 -32.51
C LYS A 8 -5.98 4.40 -33.07
N LEU A 9 -5.77 3.39 -32.24
CA LEU A 9 -5.01 2.20 -32.59
C LEU A 9 -5.90 0.96 -32.50
N ASN A 10 -5.71 0.02 -33.43
CA ASN A 10 -6.30 -1.32 -33.33
C ASN A 10 -5.41 -2.25 -32.51
N ILE A 11 -5.93 -3.42 -32.13
CA ILE A 11 -5.23 -4.39 -31.28
C ILE A 11 -3.88 -4.83 -31.87
N ASN A 12 -3.76 -4.97 -33.20
CA ASN A 12 -2.49 -5.37 -33.82
C ASN A 12 -1.44 -4.26 -33.72
N GLN A 13 -1.85 -3.02 -33.97
CA GLN A 13 -0.96 -1.86 -33.85
C GLN A 13 -0.48 -1.68 -32.40
N ILE A 14 -1.36 -1.90 -31.42
CA ILE A 14 -1.01 -1.83 -30.00
C ILE A 14 -0.04 -2.97 -29.63
N ALA A 15 -0.31 -4.18 -30.12
CA ALA A 15 0.57 -5.34 -29.91
C ALA A 15 1.97 -5.12 -30.45
N GLU A 16 2.09 -4.56 -31.65
CA GLU A 16 3.36 -4.21 -32.27
C GLU A 16 4.06 -3.07 -31.52
N LEU A 17 3.33 -2.01 -31.14
CA LEU A 17 3.88 -0.85 -30.43
C LEU A 17 4.44 -1.21 -29.05
N VAL A 18 3.76 -2.09 -28.31
CA VAL A 18 4.15 -2.46 -26.93
C VAL A 18 5.01 -3.75 -26.91
N GLY A 19 5.18 -4.44 -28.03
CA GLY A 19 5.93 -5.70 -28.11
C GLY A 19 5.25 -6.87 -27.40
N MET A 20 3.91 -6.87 -27.31
CA MET A 20 3.13 -7.93 -26.66
C MET A 20 2.38 -8.79 -27.67
N HIS A 21 2.11 -10.05 -27.31
CA HIS A 21 1.26 -10.90 -28.14
C HIS A 21 -0.17 -10.33 -28.21
N ARG A 22 -0.76 -10.34 -29.41
CA ARG A 22 -2.09 -9.80 -29.70
C ARG A 22 -3.17 -10.28 -28.71
N GLN A 23 -3.13 -11.55 -28.33
CA GLN A 23 -4.10 -12.13 -27.40
C GLN A 23 -4.03 -11.49 -26.01
N THR A 24 -2.82 -11.25 -25.51
CA THR A 24 -2.57 -10.60 -24.22
C THR A 24 -3.10 -9.16 -24.23
N VAL A 25 -2.85 -8.42 -25.32
CA VAL A 25 -3.39 -7.06 -25.50
C VAL A 25 -4.91 -7.09 -25.53
N SER A 26 -5.52 -8.02 -26.27
CA SER A 26 -6.98 -8.14 -26.32
C SER A 26 -7.61 -8.42 -24.96
N GLN A 27 -6.96 -9.21 -24.11
CA GLN A 27 -7.43 -9.50 -22.75
C GLN A 27 -7.31 -8.28 -21.85
N ARG A 28 -6.16 -7.59 -21.87
CA ARG A 28 -5.94 -6.35 -21.09
C ARG A 28 -6.92 -5.23 -21.46
N LEU A 29 -7.28 -5.13 -22.74
CA LEU A 29 -8.20 -4.11 -23.24
C LEU A 29 -9.68 -4.54 -23.19
N ALA A 30 -10.01 -5.74 -22.70
CA ALA A 30 -11.39 -6.24 -22.70
C ALA A 30 -12.36 -5.39 -21.88
N GLY A 31 -11.85 -4.71 -20.84
CA GLY A 31 -12.63 -3.81 -19.98
C GLY A 31 -12.78 -2.38 -20.52
N LEU A 32 -12.12 -2.03 -21.63
CA LEU A 32 -12.22 -0.70 -22.23
C LEU A 32 -13.41 -0.57 -23.18
N THR A 33 -14.02 0.61 -23.18
CA THR A 33 -14.94 1.02 -24.24
C THR A 33 -14.15 1.38 -25.50
N PRO A 34 -14.38 0.70 -26.64
CA PRO A 34 -13.73 1.04 -27.90
C PRO A 34 -14.12 2.45 -28.36
N ALA A 35 -13.20 3.12 -29.07
CA ALA A 35 -13.39 4.47 -29.58
C ALA A 35 -14.42 4.51 -30.72
N ILE A 36 -14.98 5.70 -30.96
CA ILE A 36 -15.90 5.99 -32.07
C ILE A 36 -15.25 5.57 -33.40
N GLY A 37 -15.99 4.81 -34.22
CA GLY A 37 -15.51 4.19 -35.45
C GLY A 37 -15.16 2.70 -35.32
N SER A 38 -15.23 2.14 -34.11
CA SER A 38 -15.08 0.71 -33.87
C SER A 38 -16.29 -0.09 -34.37
N ASN A 39 -16.05 -1.34 -34.77
CA ASN A 39 -17.09 -2.31 -35.09
C ASN A 39 -16.72 -3.71 -34.56
N SER A 40 -17.57 -4.72 -34.82
CA SER A 40 -17.37 -6.09 -34.32
C SER A 40 -16.10 -6.77 -34.82
N LYS A 41 -15.58 -6.38 -35.99
CA LYS A 41 -14.36 -6.94 -36.60
C LYS A 41 -13.10 -6.11 -36.32
N LEU A 42 -13.27 -4.81 -36.09
CA LEU A 42 -12.19 -3.86 -35.87
C LEU A 42 -12.49 -2.99 -34.65
N LYS A 43 -11.88 -3.34 -33.51
CA LYS A 43 -11.89 -2.51 -32.30
C LYS A 43 -10.75 -1.50 -32.36
N LEU A 44 -11.09 -0.24 -32.14
CA LEU A 44 -10.15 0.88 -32.05
C LEU A 44 -10.13 1.40 -30.61
N TYR A 45 -8.97 1.80 -30.12
CA TYR A 45 -8.79 2.38 -28.80
C TYR A 45 -8.04 3.71 -28.92
N ALA A 46 -8.52 4.73 -28.19
CA ALA A 46 -7.84 6.02 -28.15
C ALA A 46 -6.52 5.88 -27.39
N LEU A 47 -5.45 6.49 -27.92
CA LEU A 47 -4.13 6.45 -27.29
C LEU A 47 -4.16 6.97 -25.85
N SER A 48 -4.98 7.99 -25.57
CA SER A 48 -5.17 8.56 -24.24
C SER A 48 -5.69 7.54 -23.22
N ASP A 49 -6.63 6.68 -23.61
CA ASP A 49 -7.18 5.64 -22.73
C ASP A 49 -6.18 4.50 -22.49
N LEU A 50 -5.37 4.16 -23.51
CA LEU A 50 -4.27 3.20 -23.38
C LEU A 50 -3.21 3.69 -22.39
N ILE A 51 -2.82 4.97 -22.48
CA ILE A 51 -1.86 5.59 -21.55
C ILE A 51 -2.44 5.63 -20.13
N LYS A 52 -3.71 6.04 -19.98
CA LYS A 52 -4.37 6.06 -18.66
C LYS A 52 -4.37 4.70 -17.99
N ILE A 53 -4.62 3.62 -18.72
CA ILE A 53 -4.54 2.26 -18.16
C ILE A 53 -3.13 1.91 -17.71
N GLY A 54 -2.13 2.17 -18.55
CA GLY A 54 -0.74 1.89 -18.20
C GLY A 54 -0.27 2.68 -16.98
N LEU A 55 -0.79 3.89 -16.78
CA LEU A 55 -0.49 4.73 -15.61
C LEU A 55 -1.33 4.34 -14.37
N ALA A 56 -2.55 3.84 -14.57
CA ALA A 56 -3.42 3.40 -13.48
C ALA A 56 -2.99 2.07 -12.86
N GLU A 57 -2.29 1.19 -13.59
CA GLU A 57 -1.83 -0.12 -13.12
C GLU A 57 -0.84 -0.07 -11.94
N LYS A 58 -0.37 1.11 -11.49
CA LYS A 58 0.73 1.24 -10.52
C LYS A 58 0.38 1.74 -9.12
N MET A 59 -0.87 1.63 -8.67
CA MET A 59 -1.22 1.87 -7.26
C MET A 59 -2.24 0.85 -6.76
N THR A 60 -1.81 -0.40 -6.57
CA THR A 60 -2.55 -1.25 -5.64
C THR A 60 -2.16 -0.85 -4.22
N ALA A 61 -3.16 -0.45 -3.42
CA ALA A 61 -3.01 -0.19 -1.99
C ALA A 61 -2.95 -1.49 -1.17
N ASP A 62 -3.23 -2.63 -1.81
CA ASP A 62 -3.24 -3.94 -1.15
C ASP A 62 -1.88 -4.63 -1.29
N VAL A 63 -1.18 -4.74 -0.16
CA VAL A 63 0.16 -5.37 -0.05
C VAL A 63 0.13 -6.84 -0.52
N ASP A 64 -1.00 -7.53 -0.38
CA ASP A 64 -1.13 -8.94 -0.77
C ASP A 64 -1.26 -9.15 -2.28
N SER A 65 -1.56 -8.09 -3.02
CA SER A 65 -1.57 -8.10 -4.48
C SER A 65 -0.22 -7.75 -5.11
N LEU A 66 0.77 -7.32 -4.31
CA LEU A 66 2.13 -7.05 -4.77
C LEU A 66 2.87 -8.33 -5.15
N SER A 67 3.84 -8.21 -6.06
CA SER A 67 4.77 -9.30 -6.36
C SER A 67 5.57 -9.70 -5.10
N PRO A 68 6.11 -10.93 -5.01
CA PRO A 68 6.88 -11.35 -3.85
C PRO A 68 8.06 -10.43 -3.49
N VAL A 69 8.69 -9.82 -4.49
CA VAL A 69 9.80 -8.89 -4.31
C VAL A 69 9.32 -7.56 -3.70
N GLU A 70 8.27 -6.98 -4.28
CA GLU A 70 7.68 -5.73 -3.78
C GLU A 70 7.09 -5.90 -2.37
N ARG A 71 6.43 -7.04 -2.12
CA ARG A 71 5.90 -7.38 -0.79
C ARG A 71 7.02 -7.49 0.25
N ARG A 72 8.15 -8.10 -0.10
CA ARG A 72 9.32 -8.15 0.78
C ARG A 72 9.87 -6.75 1.06
N ALA A 73 10.00 -5.91 0.04
CA ALA A 73 10.49 -4.54 0.21
C ALA A 73 9.56 -3.71 1.11
N PHE A 74 8.25 -3.87 0.94
CA PHE A 74 7.24 -3.25 1.81
C PHE A 74 7.42 -3.66 3.28
N TRP A 75 7.44 -4.97 3.57
CA TRP A 75 7.59 -5.44 4.95
C TRP A 75 8.96 -5.14 5.56
N GLN A 76 10.00 -5.05 4.73
CA GLN A 76 11.31 -4.60 5.20
C GLN A 76 11.26 -3.15 5.67
N ALA A 77 10.67 -2.25 4.87
CA ALA A 77 10.51 -0.85 5.25
C ALA A 77 9.64 -0.70 6.51
N GLU A 78 8.55 -1.47 6.61
CA GLU A 78 7.66 -1.44 7.78
C GLU A 78 8.36 -1.93 9.06
N ASN A 79 9.19 -2.97 8.96
CA ASN A 79 9.99 -3.44 10.09
C ASN A 79 11.07 -2.43 10.50
N GLU A 80 11.70 -1.74 9.55
CA GLU A 80 12.66 -0.67 9.85
C GLU A 80 11.97 0.51 10.54
N ARG A 81 10.75 0.85 10.13
CA ARG A 81 9.89 1.85 10.79
C ARG A 81 9.58 1.45 12.23
N LEU A 82 9.07 0.25 12.46
CA LEU A 82 8.77 -0.26 13.82
C LEU A 82 10.02 -0.32 14.71
N LYS A 83 11.19 -0.62 14.13
CA LYS A 83 12.46 -0.58 14.86
C LYS A 83 12.82 0.85 15.26
N TYR A 84 12.72 1.80 14.34
CA TYR A 84 12.94 3.21 14.63
C TYR A 84 12.00 3.73 15.72
N GLU A 85 10.71 3.40 15.65
CA GLU A 85 9.74 3.79 16.68
C GLU A 85 10.08 3.19 18.05
N ARG A 86 10.57 1.94 18.09
CA ARG A 86 11.05 1.33 19.33
C ARG A 86 12.29 2.05 19.87
N ASP A 87 13.26 2.32 19.01
CA ASP A 87 14.54 2.95 19.39
C ASP A 87 14.34 4.41 19.87
N THR A 88 13.30 5.09 19.38
CA THR A 88 12.92 6.45 19.79
C THR A 88 11.93 6.50 20.95
N GLY A 89 11.38 5.36 21.37
CA GLY A 89 10.40 5.26 22.44
C GLY A 89 8.96 5.60 22.01
N GLU A 90 8.69 5.80 20.73
CA GLU A 90 7.34 5.96 20.19
C GLU A 90 6.53 4.66 20.24
N LEU A 91 7.21 3.50 20.17
CA LEU A 91 6.61 2.16 20.29
C LEU A 91 7.22 1.39 21.46
N VAL A 92 6.41 1.12 22.49
CA VAL A 92 6.84 0.37 23.68
C VAL A 92 6.18 -1.01 23.72
N PRO A 93 6.93 -2.09 23.96
CA PRO A 93 6.36 -3.41 24.19
C PRO A 93 5.39 -3.44 25.38
N SER A 94 4.27 -4.15 25.23
CA SER A 94 3.22 -4.19 26.26
C SER A 94 3.70 -4.71 27.62
N PHE A 95 4.66 -5.63 27.63
CA PHE A 95 5.21 -6.17 28.89
C PHE A 95 6.01 -5.13 29.66
N GLU A 96 6.73 -4.23 28.98
CA GLU A 96 7.49 -3.14 29.61
C GLU A 96 6.51 -2.17 30.27
N VAL A 97 5.44 -1.79 29.57
CA VAL A 97 4.37 -0.94 30.13
C VAL A 97 3.76 -1.59 31.36
N ALA A 98 3.41 -2.88 31.29
CA ALA A 98 2.81 -3.60 32.41
C ALA A 98 3.74 -3.66 33.63
N GLN A 99 5.03 -3.85 33.41
CA GLN A 99 6.04 -3.90 34.46
C GLN A 99 6.20 -2.55 35.15
N GLU A 100 6.35 -1.47 34.37
CA GLU A 100 6.47 -0.11 34.91
C GLU A 100 5.22 0.33 35.69
N MET A 101 4.04 0.01 35.16
CA MET A 101 2.77 0.26 35.87
C MET A 101 2.68 -0.55 37.17
N GLY A 102 3.19 -1.79 37.18
CA GLY A 102 3.26 -2.60 38.39
C GLY A 102 4.20 -2.00 39.45
N PHE A 103 5.36 -1.48 39.04
CA PHE A 103 6.27 -0.79 39.95
C PHE A 103 5.65 0.47 40.54
N LEU A 104 4.99 1.29 39.70
CA LEU A 104 4.27 2.46 40.15
C LEU A 104 3.18 2.11 41.17
N ALA A 105 2.33 1.11 40.85
CA ALA A 105 1.26 0.68 41.74
C ALA A 105 1.81 0.18 43.09
N LYS A 106 2.90 -0.60 43.06
CA LYS A 106 3.53 -1.09 44.28
C LYS A 106 4.07 0.05 45.15
N ALA A 107 4.74 1.04 44.55
CA ALA A 107 5.27 2.19 45.29
C ALA A 107 4.17 2.99 45.97
N VAL A 108 3.04 3.19 45.28
CA VAL A 108 1.86 3.87 45.85
C VAL A 108 1.28 3.07 47.02
N VAL A 109 1.05 1.76 46.83
CA VAL A 109 0.50 0.89 47.89
C VAL A 109 1.39 0.89 49.12
N GLN A 110 2.70 0.69 48.95
CA GLN A 110 3.65 0.69 50.07
C GLN A 110 3.65 2.02 50.83
N SER A 111 3.51 3.15 50.12
CA SER A 111 3.43 4.46 50.78
C SER A 111 2.16 4.58 51.62
N LEU A 112 1.01 4.12 51.10
CA LEU A 112 -0.27 4.15 51.81
C LEU A 112 -0.28 3.21 53.02
N ASP A 113 0.32 2.04 52.92
CA ASP A 113 0.41 1.06 54.01
C ASP A 113 1.18 1.60 55.23
N THR A 114 2.11 2.55 55.02
CA THR A 114 2.88 3.17 56.11
C THR A 114 2.16 4.34 56.80
N LEU A 115 1.05 4.82 56.25
CA LEU A 115 0.34 5.98 56.81
C LEU A 115 -0.23 5.75 58.21
N PRO A 116 -0.83 4.59 58.55
CA PRO A 116 -1.29 4.32 59.91
C PRO A 116 -0.15 4.40 60.94
N ASP A 117 1.00 3.78 60.63
CA ASP A 117 2.17 3.79 61.52
C ASP A 117 2.72 5.21 61.77
N ILE A 118 2.65 6.08 60.76
CA ILE A 118 3.03 7.49 60.88
C ILE A 118 2.04 8.22 61.79
N LEU A 119 0.74 8.01 61.57
CA LEU A 119 -0.34 8.66 62.30
C LEU A 119 -0.42 8.22 63.78
N GLU A 120 0.10 7.04 64.11
CA GLU A 120 0.20 6.53 65.48
C GLU A 120 1.40 7.08 66.26
N ARG A 121 2.39 7.69 65.60
CA ARG A 121 3.61 8.24 66.24
C ARG A 121 3.55 9.75 66.49
N ASP A 122 2.67 10.48 65.81
CA ASP A 122 2.39 11.92 66.02
C ASP A 122 1.20 12.12 66.98
#